data_AF-A0A357EF94-F1
#
_entry.id   AF-A0A357EF94-F1
#
_cell.length_a   1.000
_cell.length_b   1.000
_cell.length_c   1.000
_cell.angle_alpha   90.00
_cell.angle_beta   90.00
_cell.angle_gamma   90.00
#
_symmetry.space_group_name_H-M   'P 1'
#
loop_
_entity.id
_entity.type
_entity.pdbx_description
1 polymer ?
#
loop_
_entity_poly.entity_id
_entity_poly.type
_entity_poly.pdbx_seq_one_letter_code
_entity_poly.pdbx_strand_id
1 'polypeptide(L)'
;TVILTLQNGIDTEDRLLARLQRDCVVGGVAYIYSKIAEPGVIDHYKKGAVAIGEFMGYESDRLLKIRDVFASANIPCHLSKDIRRSKWEKMCWNCVFNPITVLIDDHVARALDHPEMTGVIRQIVGEVAAISAAMKVPLPLDMPERVVKATQEIRDIHTSMYDDWKAGRRTEIDYLNGFIVQKGRELGIPTPVNEALTAMIKTMTEKEPAGAGRVRIEGAVVQPVSFDRAALAALPAEHQLDVSTVMPGMQGLGIRLKGLLDVPALAIDADHVVFDASDGRYSACLTLQQAREHGVLVYELNGAALPDTKGGPFRLVTPGLGDLCANVKGVARIEITRGPGRDTRQTTCPPTS
;
A
#
# COMPACT_ATOMS: atom_id res chain seq x y z
N THR A 1 -8.68 -24.78 -18.58
CA THR A 1 -8.90 -23.52 -17.84
C THR A 1 -8.15 -22.41 -18.52
N VAL A 2 -8.79 -21.26 -18.72
CA VAL A 2 -8.17 -20.05 -19.25
C VAL A 2 -8.08 -19.03 -18.11
N ILE A 3 -6.98 -18.30 -18.04
CA ILE A 3 -6.71 -17.26 -17.07
C ILE A 3 -6.69 -15.94 -17.83
N LEU A 4 -7.72 -15.13 -17.64
CA LEU A 4 -7.73 -13.74 -18.08
C LEU A 4 -7.33 -12.87 -16.90
N THR A 5 -6.27 -12.09 -17.05
CA THR A 5 -5.92 -11.05 -16.06
C THR A 5 -6.35 -9.68 -16.57
N LEU A 6 -6.95 -8.89 -15.68
CA LEU A 6 -7.37 -7.51 -15.91
C LEU A 6 -6.66 -6.53 -14.97
N GLN A 7 -5.66 -7.01 -14.22
CA GLN A 7 -4.88 -6.19 -13.30
C GLN A 7 -4.04 -5.16 -14.06
N ASN A 8 -3.83 -4.00 -13.45
CA ASN A 8 -2.91 -2.98 -13.97
C ASN A 8 -1.46 -3.50 -13.97
N GLY A 9 -0.60 -2.80 -14.72
CA GLY A 9 0.82 -3.15 -14.89
C GLY A 9 1.09 -4.02 -16.11
N ILE A 10 2.37 -4.31 -16.37
CA ILE A 10 2.84 -4.93 -17.63
C ILE A 10 3.28 -6.39 -17.48
N ASP A 11 3.75 -6.80 -16.30
CA ASP A 11 4.49 -8.06 -16.11
C ASP A 11 3.63 -9.22 -15.56
N THR A 12 2.34 -8.98 -15.28
CA THR A 12 1.47 -9.96 -14.62
C THR A 12 1.34 -11.25 -15.43
N GLU A 13 1.16 -11.13 -16.74
CA GLU A 13 1.04 -12.28 -17.64
C GLU A 13 2.33 -13.09 -17.71
N ASP A 14 3.47 -12.42 -17.83
CA ASP A 14 4.79 -13.07 -17.86
C ASP A 14 5.03 -13.84 -16.55
N ARG A 15 4.64 -13.25 -15.40
CA ARG A 15 4.73 -13.89 -14.07
C ARG A 15 3.82 -15.11 -13.93
N LEU A 16 2.64 -15.09 -14.56
CA LEU A 16 1.71 -16.23 -14.58
C LEU A 16 2.24 -17.34 -15.47
N LEU A 17 2.68 -17.02 -16.69
CA LEU A 17 3.24 -17.99 -17.64
C LEU A 17 4.48 -18.69 -17.07
N ALA A 18 5.37 -17.94 -16.41
CA ALA A 18 6.56 -18.50 -15.78
C ALA A 18 6.26 -19.52 -14.67
N ARG A 19 5.15 -19.32 -13.92
CA ARG A 19 4.76 -20.21 -12.82
C ARG A 19 3.95 -21.41 -13.28
N LEU A 20 3.05 -21.20 -14.24
CA LEU A 20 2.10 -22.22 -14.67
C LEU A 20 2.66 -23.11 -15.79
N GLN A 21 3.69 -22.64 -16.50
CA GLN A 21 4.37 -23.37 -17.58
C GLN A 21 3.41 -23.91 -18.64
N ARG A 22 2.32 -23.18 -18.90
CA ARG A 22 1.24 -23.57 -19.82
C ARG A 22 0.70 -22.35 -20.53
N ASP A 23 0.39 -22.51 -21.82
CA ASP A 23 -0.35 -21.53 -22.61
C ASP A 23 -1.83 -21.52 -22.20
N CYS A 24 -2.11 -20.82 -21.11
CA CYS A 24 -3.45 -20.68 -20.54
C CYS A 24 -3.81 -19.23 -20.24
N VAL A 25 -2.92 -18.27 -20.53
CA VAL A 25 -3.11 -16.87 -20.17
C VAL A 25 -3.58 -16.09 -21.39
N VAL A 26 -4.64 -15.31 -21.22
CA VAL A 26 -5.10 -14.30 -22.19
C VAL A 26 -4.84 -12.93 -21.56
N GLY A 27 -4.23 -12.03 -22.33
CA GLY A 27 -3.98 -10.67 -21.88
C GLY A 27 -5.26 -9.86 -21.86
N GLY A 28 -5.35 -8.93 -20.91
CA GLY A 28 -6.53 -8.09 -20.76
C GLY A 28 -6.23 -6.70 -20.19
N VAL A 29 -7.07 -5.75 -20.57
CA VAL A 29 -7.08 -4.38 -20.06
C VAL A 29 -8.51 -4.00 -19.75
N ALA A 30 -8.78 -3.68 -18.48
CA ALA A 30 -10.06 -3.10 -18.08
C ALA A 30 -9.96 -1.58 -18.02
N TYR A 31 -10.94 -0.90 -18.59
CA TYR A 31 -11.19 0.54 -18.42
C TYR A 31 -12.48 0.65 -17.61
N ILE A 32 -12.37 0.81 -16.29
CA ILE A 32 -13.52 0.85 -15.38
C ILE A 32 -13.29 1.93 -14.33
N TYR A 33 -14.38 2.60 -13.96
CA TYR A 33 -14.40 3.62 -12.91
C TYR A 33 -15.31 3.13 -11.79
N SER A 34 -14.73 2.46 -10.82
CA SER A 34 -15.46 1.90 -9.68
C SER A 34 -14.62 1.95 -8.41
N LYS A 35 -15.28 2.09 -7.27
CA LYS A 35 -14.65 1.93 -5.96
C LYS A 35 -15.50 1.06 -5.05
N ILE A 36 -14.85 0.42 -4.08
CA ILE A 36 -15.53 -0.24 -2.97
C ILE A 36 -15.96 0.87 -2.01
N ALA A 37 -17.26 1.09 -1.87
CA ALA A 37 -17.80 2.07 -0.92
C ALA A 37 -17.74 1.52 0.51
N GLU A 38 -18.16 0.26 0.67
CA GLU A 38 -18.16 -0.51 1.91
C GLU A 38 -18.23 -2.02 1.60
N PRO A 39 -18.04 -2.93 2.58
CA PRO A 39 -18.10 -4.37 2.33
C PRO A 39 -19.41 -4.80 1.64
N GLY A 40 -19.29 -5.30 0.41
CA GLY A 40 -20.43 -5.74 -0.41
C GLY A 40 -21.09 -4.66 -1.28
N VAL A 41 -20.63 -3.40 -1.22
CA VAL A 41 -21.18 -2.28 -1.99
C VAL A 41 -20.11 -1.68 -2.91
N ILE A 42 -20.44 -1.61 -4.20
CA ILE A 42 -19.56 -1.06 -5.25
C ILE A 42 -20.23 0.16 -5.86
N ASP A 43 -19.57 1.32 -5.78
CA ASP A 43 -19.94 2.47 -6.58
C ASP A 43 -19.34 2.31 -7.98
N HIS A 44 -20.18 2.38 -9.01
CA HIS A 44 -19.77 2.28 -10.40
C HIS A 44 -20.19 3.55 -11.15
N TYR A 45 -19.22 4.44 -11.39
CA TYR A 45 -19.46 5.82 -11.80
C TYR A 45 -19.67 5.99 -13.30
N LYS A 46 -19.04 5.14 -14.12
CA LYS A 46 -19.11 5.23 -15.58
C LYS A 46 -18.95 3.85 -16.16
N LYS A 47 -19.79 3.50 -17.14
CA LYS A 47 -19.73 2.22 -17.84
C LYS A 47 -18.31 2.00 -18.39
N GLY A 48 -17.73 0.86 -18.03
CA GLY A 48 -16.40 0.46 -18.48
C GLY A 48 -16.42 -0.36 -19.77
N ALA A 49 -15.21 -0.62 -20.28
CA ALA A 49 -14.96 -1.55 -21.38
C ALA A 49 -13.75 -2.43 -21.06
N VAL A 50 -13.67 -3.58 -21.70
CA VAL A 50 -12.53 -4.49 -21.60
C VAL A 50 -11.91 -4.66 -22.98
N ALA A 51 -10.59 -4.60 -23.08
CA ALA A 51 -9.86 -5.08 -24.25
C ALA A 51 -9.18 -6.41 -23.87
N ILE A 52 -9.32 -7.43 -24.71
CA ILE A 52 -8.67 -8.74 -24.52
C ILE A 52 -7.90 -9.12 -25.79
N GLY A 53 -6.83 -9.89 -25.66
CA GLY A 53 -6.11 -10.37 -26.84
C GLY A 53 -5.12 -11.47 -26.54
N GLU A 54 -4.78 -12.22 -27.60
CA GLU A 54 -3.67 -13.16 -27.58
C GLU A 54 -2.33 -12.41 -27.69
N PHE A 55 -1.27 -12.91 -27.07
CA PHE A 55 0.05 -12.26 -27.14
C PHE A 55 0.65 -12.22 -28.54
N MET A 56 0.26 -13.15 -29.41
CA MET A 56 0.67 -13.21 -30.81
C MET A 56 -0.35 -12.56 -31.76
N GLY A 57 -1.39 -11.91 -31.22
CA GLY A 57 -2.33 -11.08 -31.98
C GLY A 57 -3.34 -11.83 -32.87
N TYR A 58 -3.36 -13.15 -32.84
CA TYR A 58 -4.37 -13.95 -33.55
C TYR A 58 -5.69 -14.02 -32.76
N GLU A 59 -6.79 -14.20 -33.47
CA GLU A 59 -8.10 -14.44 -32.86
C GLU A 59 -8.29 -15.94 -32.65
N SER A 60 -8.38 -16.37 -31.39
CA SER A 60 -8.55 -17.77 -31.01
C SER A 60 -9.99 -18.08 -30.61
N ASP A 61 -10.41 -19.33 -30.70
CA ASP A 61 -11.73 -19.76 -30.22
C ASP A 61 -11.95 -19.44 -28.73
N ARG A 62 -10.89 -19.50 -27.90
CA ARG A 62 -10.98 -19.12 -26.49
C ARG A 62 -11.22 -17.63 -26.31
N LEU A 63 -10.59 -16.79 -27.13
CA LEU A 63 -10.77 -15.34 -27.09
C LEU A 63 -12.19 -14.95 -27.49
N LEU A 64 -12.74 -15.56 -28.55
CA LEU A 64 -14.11 -15.33 -28.99
C LEU A 64 -15.14 -15.73 -27.92
N LYS A 65 -14.94 -16.89 -27.28
CA LYS A 65 -15.79 -17.33 -26.16
C LYS A 65 -15.75 -16.35 -24.98
N ILE A 66 -14.59 -15.81 -24.64
CA ILE A 66 -14.45 -14.80 -23.57
C ILE A 66 -15.21 -13.52 -23.94
N ARG A 67 -15.06 -13.03 -25.18
CA ARG A 67 -15.82 -11.88 -25.68
C ARG A 67 -17.33 -12.11 -25.56
N ASP A 68 -17.81 -13.29 -25.95
CA ASP A 68 -19.24 -13.61 -25.92
C ASP A 68 -19.78 -13.65 -24.48
N VAL A 69 -18.97 -14.10 -23.51
CA VAL A 69 -19.29 -14.01 -22.08
C VAL A 69 -19.47 -12.54 -21.65
N PHE A 70 -18.53 -11.65 -21.97
CA PHE A 70 -18.68 -10.22 -21.66
C PHE A 70 -19.88 -9.59 -22.36
N ALA A 71 -20.13 -9.95 -23.63
CA ALA A 71 -21.27 -9.47 -24.40
C ALA A 71 -22.60 -9.88 -23.76
N SER A 72 -22.73 -11.14 -23.31
CA SER A 72 -23.92 -11.61 -22.60
C SER A 72 -24.18 -10.88 -21.28
N ALA A 73 -23.13 -10.31 -20.68
CA ALA A 73 -23.21 -9.47 -19.49
C ALA A 73 -23.39 -7.98 -19.80
N ASN A 74 -23.60 -7.60 -21.08
CA ASN A 74 -23.67 -6.22 -21.56
C ASN A 74 -22.42 -5.37 -21.24
N ILE A 75 -21.24 -6.00 -21.20
CA ILE A 75 -19.95 -5.33 -21.00
C ILE A 75 -19.26 -5.22 -22.38
N PRO A 76 -18.98 -4.01 -22.88
CA PRO A 76 -18.22 -3.82 -24.11
C PRO A 76 -16.86 -4.53 -24.02
N CYS A 77 -16.61 -5.44 -24.96
CA CYS A 77 -15.38 -6.22 -25.03
C CYS A 77 -14.76 -6.12 -26.43
N HIS A 78 -13.58 -5.52 -26.51
CA HIS A 78 -12.84 -5.31 -27.74
C HIS A 78 -11.73 -6.36 -27.88
N LEU A 79 -11.57 -6.93 -29.07
CA LEU A 79 -10.46 -7.81 -29.38
C LEU A 79 -9.26 -6.99 -29.84
N SER A 80 -8.20 -6.96 -29.04
CA SER A 80 -6.96 -6.30 -29.39
C SER A 80 -6.05 -7.22 -30.20
N LYS A 81 -5.57 -6.73 -31.33
CA LYS A 81 -4.55 -7.40 -32.15
C LYS A 81 -3.14 -7.28 -31.57
N ASP A 82 -2.95 -6.37 -30.62
CA ASP A 82 -1.69 -6.18 -29.90
C ASP A 82 -2.01 -5.79 -28.45
N ILE A 83 -2.36 -6.80 -27.66
CA ILE A 83 -2.75 -6.60 -26.26
C ILE A 83 -1.60 -6.00 -25.44
N ARG A 84 -0.34 -6.33 -25.78
CA ARG A 84 0.83 -5.78 -25.09
C ARG A 84 0.92 -4.28 -25.32
N ARG A 85 0.72 -3.81 -26.56
CA ARG A 85 0.64 -2.38 -26.86
C ARG A 85 -0.50 -1.72 -26.08
N SER A 86 -1.70 -2.29 -26.07
CA SER A 86 -2.83 -1.72 -25.31
C SER A 86 -2.51 -1.56 -23.82
N LYS A 87 -1.78 -2.52 -23.23
CA LYS A 87 -1.29 -2.41 -21.85
C LYS A 87 -0.29 -1.27 -21.66
N TRP A 88 0.67 -1.11 -22.57
CA TRP A 88 1.63 0.00 -22.54
C TRP A 88 0.98 1.38 -22.77
N GLU A 89 -0.01 1.48 -23.65
CA GLU A 89 -0.79 2.71 -23.83
C GLU A 89 -1.52 3.09 -22.54
N LYS A 90 -2.12 2.13 -21.83
CA LYS A 90 -2.71 2.36 -20.50
C LYS A 90 -1.65 2.71 -19.46
N MET A 91 -0.48 2.08 -19.51
CA MET A 91 0.65 2.36 -18.61
C MET A 91 1.07 3.82 -18.70
N CYS A 92 1.11 4.41 -19.91
CA CYS A 92 1.39 5.85 -20.07
C CYS A 92 0.41 6.72 -19.28
N TRP A 93 -0.89 6.43 -19.35
CA TRP A 93 -1.91 7.17 -18.59
C TRP A 93 -1.71 7.00 -17.08
N ASN A 94 -1.55 5.75 -16.63
CA ASN A 94 -1.35 5.43 -15.21
C ASN A 94 -0.09 6.08 -14.63
N CYS A 95 1.06 5.99 -15.31
CA CYS A 95 2.32 6.58 -14.85
C CYS A 95 2.28 8.11 -14.76
N VAL A 96 1.42 8.75 -15.55
CA VAL A 96 1.17 10.19 -15.45
C VAL A 96 0.23 10.46 -14.29
N PHE A 97 -1.04 10.07 -14.42
CA PHE A 97 -2.10 10.63 -13.57
C PHE A 97 -2.19 9.99 -12.19
N ASN A 98 -1.85 8.70 -12.03
CA ASN A 98 -1.94 8.03 -10.73
C ASN A 98 -1.05 8.71 -9.68
N PRO A 99 0.26 8.92 -9.90
CA PRO A 99 1.08 9.62 -8.93
C PRO A 99 0.73 11.12 -8.86
N ILE A 100 0.49 11.79 -9.99
CA ILE A 100 0.26 13.24 -9.99
C ILE A 100 -0.95 13.62 -9.13
N THR A 101 -2.07 12.90 -9.26
CA THR A 101 -3.30 13.18 -8.49
C THR A 101 -3.08 13.03 -6.98
N VAL A 102 -2.25 12.08 -6.54
CA VAL A 102 -1.83 11.96 -5.14
C VAL A 102 -0.97 13.15 -4.70
N LEU A 103 0.02 13.55 -5.51
CA LEU A 103 0.95 14.62 -5.16
C LEU A 103 0.27 15.99 -5.05
N ILE A 104 -0.69 16.28 -5.94
CA ILE A 104 -1.40 17.56 -5.95
C ILE A 104 -2.65 17.55 -5.05
N ASP A 105 -3.02 16.39 -4.52
CA ASP A 105 -4.27 16.14 -3.78
C ASP A 105 -5.52 16.67 -4.51
N ASP A 106 -5.63 16.35 -5.81
CA ASP A 106 -6.73 16.84 -6.67
C ASP A 106 -6.99 15.91 -7.85
N HIS A 107 -8.02 16.22 -8.63
CA HIS A 107 -8.48 15.49 -9.80
C HIS A 107 -7.53 15.70 -10.99
N VAL A 108 -7.63 14.84 -12.00
CA VAL A 108 -6.77 14.91 -13.20
C VAL A 108 -6.88 16.27 -13.93
N ALA A 109 -8.03 16.94 -13.86
CA ALA A 109 -8.26 18.27 -14.41
C ALA A 109 -7.19 19.29 -13.97
N ARG A 110 -6.82 19.29 -12.68
CA ARG A 110 -5.88 20.25 -12.12
C ARG A 110 -4.50 20.15 -12.77
N ALA A 111 -4.07 18.93 -13.07
CA ALA A 111 -2.82 18.68 -13.79
C ALA A 111 -2.92 19.05 -15.27
N LEU A 112 -4.07 18.81 -15.92
CA LEU A 112 -4.28 19.15 -17.33
C LEU A 112 -4.30 20.66 -17.59
N ASP A 113 -4.82 21.44 -16.64
CA ASP A 113 -5.01 22.88 -16.79
C ASP A 113 -3.74 23.69 -16.47
N HIS A 114 -2.75 23.09 -15.81
CA HIS A 114 -1.52 23.79 -15.43
C HIS A 114 -0.50 23.78 -16.58
N PRO A 115 -0.09 24.94 -17.14
CA PRO A 115 0.78 25.01 -18.32
C PRO A 115 2.08 24.20 -18.21
N GLU A 116 2.74 24.25 -17.05
CA GLU A 116 4.01 23.54 -16.78
C GLU A 116 3.87 22.01 -16.83
N MET A 117 2.66 21.46 -16.63
CA MET A 117 2.45 20.02 -16.63
C MET A 117 2.54 19.42 -18.02
N THR A 118 2.35 20.20 -19.08
CA THR A 118 2.44 19.70 -20.45
C THR A 118 3.82 19.10 -20.75
N GLY A 119 4.89 19.78 -20.32
CA GLY A 119 6.27 19.30 -20.49
C GLY A 119 6.53 18.05 -19.65
N VAL A 120 6.05 18.03 -18.41
CA VAL A 120 6.19 16.89 -17.48
C VAL A 120 5.48 15.65 -18.02
N ILE A 121 4.23 15.78 -18.50
CA ILE A 121 3.46 14.67 -19.10
C ILE A 121 4.22 14.08 -20.29
N ARG A 122 4.76 14.93 -21.18
CA ARG A 122 5.57 14.49 -22.32
C ARG A 122 6.81 13.73 -21.88
N GLN A 123 7.51 14.18 -20.86
CA GLN A 123 8.70 13.50 -20.34
C GLN A 123 8.36 12.13 -19.74
N ILE A 124 7.32 12.05 -18.89
CA ILE A 124 6.87 10.78 -18.29
C ILE A 124 6.51 9.77 -19.39
N VAL A 125 5.69 10.19 -20.37
CA VAL A 125 5.27 9.31 -21.47
C VAL A 125 6.46 8.94 -22.36
N GLY A 126 7.40 9.87 -22.59
CA GLY A 126 8.63 9.61 -23.34
C GLY A 126 9.52 8.54 -22.69
N GLU A 127 9.70 8.57 -21.37
CA GLU A 127 10.41 7.54 -20.62
C GLU A 127 9.72 6.18 -20.76
N VAL A 128 8.40 6.12 -20.57
CA VAL A 128 7.61 4.89 -20.76
C VAL A 128 7.74 4.36 -22.19
N ALA A 129 7.67 5.24 -23.19
CA ALA A 129 7.80 4.88 -24.60
C ALA A 129 9.19 4.32 -24.92
N ALA A 130 10.26 4.90 -24.38
CA ALA A 130 11.62 4.40 -24.55
C ALA A 130 11.79 2.98 -23.99
N ILE A 131 11.28 2.71 -22.78
CA ILE A 131 11.28 1.36 -22.20
C ILE A 131 10.45 0.39 -23.05
N SER A 132 9.24 0.79 -23.45
CA SER A 132 8.36 -0.07 -24.24
C SER A 132 9.00 -0.48 -25.58
N ALA A 133 9.69 0.44 -26.25
CA ALA A 133 10.38 0.19 -27.50
C ALA A 133 11.56 -0.78 -27.32
N ALA A 134 12.35 -0.61 -26.26
CA ALA A 134 13.43 -1.55 -25.89
C ALA A 134 12.88 -2.95 -25.54
N MET A 135 11.65 -3.02 -25.01
CA MET A 135 10.91 -4.26 -24.78
C MET A 135 10.17 -4.78 -26.02
N LYS A 136 10.46 -4.24 -27.21
CA LYS A 136 9.91 -4.64 -28.53
C LYS A 136 8.42 -4.37 -28.70
N VAL A 137 7.87 -3.40 -27.96
CA VAL A 137 6.47 -2.95 -28.09
C VAL A 137 6.47 -1.43 -28.29
N PRO A 138 6.89 -0.93 -29.47
CA PRO A 138 6.97 0.50 -29.70
C PRO A 138 5.58 1.15 -29.64
N LEU A 139 5.51 2.29 -28.97
CA LEU A 139 4.33 3.15 -28.93
C LEU A 139 4.35 4.21 -30.04
N PRO A 140 3.18 4.73 -30.45
CA PRO A 140 3.09 5.85 -31.39
C PRO A 140 3.84 7.09 -30.91
N LEU A 141 4.42 7.87 -31.83
CA LEU A 141 5.17 9.09 -31.48
C LEU A 141 4.29 10.17 -30.83
N ASP A 142 3.00 10.20 -31.15
CA ASP A 142 1.99 11.12 -30.61
C ASP A 142 1.34 10.60 -29.32
N MET A 143 1.95 9.60 -28.66
CA MET A 143 1.39 9.03 -27.42
C MET A 143 1.14 10.07 -26.31
N PRO A 144 2.02 11.05 -26.05
CA PRO A 144 1.75 12.08 -25.05
C PRO A 144 0.47 12.87 -25.35
N GLU A 145 0.27 13.27 -26.61
CA GLU A 145 -0.92 13.99 -27.07
C GLU A 145 -2.17 13.12 -26.96
N ARG A 146 -2.07 11.82 -27.26
CA ARG A 146 -3.16 10.86 -27.07
C ARG A 146 -3.55 10.70 -25.61
N VAL A 147 -2.58 10.62 -24.69
CA VAL A 147 -2.83 10.56 -23.24
C VAL A 147 -3.58 11.80 -22.79
N VAL A 148 -3.12 13.00 -23.17
CA VAL A 148 -3.80 14.26 -22.84
C VAL A 148 -5.22 14.27 -23.41
N LYS A 149 -5.37 13.98 -24.71
CA LYS A 149 -6.68 13.98 -25.39
C LYS A 149 -7.67 13.01 -24.76
N ALA A 150 -7.26 11.77 -24.48
CA ALA A 150 -8.13 10.78 -23.84
C ALA A 150 -8.56 11.24 -22.44
N THR A 151 -7.70 11.96 -21.72
CA THR A 151 -8.00 12.44 -20.36
C THR A 151 -8.99 13.61 -20.35
N GLN A 152 -9.08 14.37 -21.45
CA GLN A 152 -10.07 15.46 -21.58
C GLN A 152 -11.52 14.97 -21.47
N GLU A 153 -11.80 13.70 -21.72
CA GLU A 153 -13.14 13.10 -21.61
C GLU A 153 -13.48 12.60 -20.18
N ILE A 154 -12.50 12.66 -19.27
CA ILE A 154 -12.57 12.11 -17.91
C ILE A 154 -11.88 13.06 -16.91
N ARG A 155 -12.07 14.37 -17.06
CA ARG A 155 -11.34 15.41 -16.31
C ARG A 155 -11.61 15.40 -14.79
N ASP A 156 -12.84 15.13 -14.40
CA ASP A 156 -13.29 15.26 -13.01
C ASP A 156 -13.22 13.92 -12.26
N ILE A 157 -12.13 13.19 -12.44
CA ILE A 157 -11.91 11.91 -11.74
C ILE A 157 -10.69 11.97 -10.82
N HIS A 158 -10.79 11.24 -9.72
CA HIS A 158 -9.64 10.72 -9.01
C HIS A 158 -9.17 9.40 -9.62
N THR A 159 -7.89 9.10 -9.42
CA THR A 159 -7.32 7.82 -9.86
C THR A 159 -7.49 6.75 -8.80
N SER A 160 -7.37 5.48 -9.20
CA SER A 160 -7.35 4.36 -8.25
C SER A 160 -6.28 4.53 -7.16
N MET A 161 -5.11 5.05 -7.54
CA MET A 161 -4.01 5.32 -6.60
C MET A 161 -4.36 6.42 -5.60
N TYR A 162 -5.07 7.47 -6.02
CA TYR A 162 -5.59 8.50 -5.13
C TYR A 162 -6.58 7.93 -4.12
N ASP A 163 -7.54 7.13 -4.58
CA ASP A 163 -8.53 6.49 -3.73
C ASP A 163 -7.88 5.52 -2.73
N ASP A 164 -6.84 4.77 -3.15
CA ASP A 164 -6.06 3.91 -2.26
C ASP A 164 -5.30 4.73 -1.21
N TRP A 165 -4.67 5.83 -1.62
CA TRP A 165 -3.95 6.73 -0.70
C TRP A 165 -4.89 7.36 0.34
N LYS A 166 -6.04 7.92 -0.08
CA LYS A 166 -7.02 8.50 0.85
C LYS A 166 -7.60 7.47 1.81
N ALA A 167 -7.71 6.21 1.39
CA ALA A 167 -8.15 5.12 2.25
C ALA A 167 -7.01 4.48 3.08
N GLY A 168 -5.79 5.02 3.04
CA GLY A 168 -4.64 4.50 3.78
C GLY A 168 -4.18 3.12 3.32
N ARG A 169 -4.55 2.68 2.10
CA ARG A 169 -4.13 1.43 1.50
C ARG A 169 -2.78 1.60 0.79
N ARG A 170 -2.09 0.48 0.60
CA ARG A 170 -0.84 0.46 -0.18
C ARG A 170 -1.14 0.80 -1.64
N THR A 171 -0.35 1.71 -2.21
CA THR A 171 -0.47 2.11 -3.61
C THR A 171 0.21 1.11 -4.55
N GLU A 172 -0.19 1.14 -5.83
CA GLU A 172 0.40 0.31 -6.90
C GLU A 172 1.67 0.93 -7.54
N ILE A 173 2.31 1.92 -6.90
CA ILE A 173 3.42 2.70 -7.47
C ILE A 173 4.61 1.82 -7.94
N ASP A 174 4.90 0.75 -7.19
CA ASP A 174 5.96 -0.22 -7.52
C ASP A 174 5.72 -0.92 -8.88
N TYR A 175 4.46 -1.17 -9.22
CA TYR A 175 4.06 -1.90 -10.42
C TYR A 175 3.82 -0.99 -11.63
N LEU A 176 3.82 0.33 -11.40
CA LEU A 176 3.64 1.36 -12.41
C LEU A 176 4.97 2.08 -12.67
N ASN A 177 5.17 3.27 -12.10
CA ASN A 177 6.40 4.05 -12.28
C ASN A 177 7.63 3.27 -11.77
N GLY A 178 7.51 2.52 -10.67
CA GLY A 178 8.59 1.68 -10.14
C GLY A 178 9.05 0.60 -11.12
N PHE A 179 8.13 0.02 -11.90
CA PHE A 179 8.45 -0.95 -12.94
C PHE A 179 9.25 -0.28 -14.08
N ILE A 180 8.86 0.94 -14.49
CA ILE A 180 9.58 1.73 -15.50
C ILE A 180 11.01 2.02 -15.04
N VAL A 181 11.18 2.43 -13.77
CA VAL A 181 12.49 2.67 -13.16
C VAL A 181 13.35 1.42 -13.14
N GLN A 182 12.78 0.28 -12.70
CA GLN A 182 13.50 -0.99 -12.68
C GLN A 182 13.98 -1.37 -14.08
N LYS A 183 13.10 -1.29 -15.08
CA LYS A 183 13.45 -1.63 -16.47
C LYS A 183 14.44 -0.64 -17.07
N GLY A 184 14.34 0.64 -16.75
CA GLY A 184 15.33 1.65 -17.14
C GLY A 184 16.73 1.29 -16.66
N ARG A 185 16.88 0.88 -15.40
CA ARG A 185 18.16 0.42 -14.84
C ARG A 185 18.68 -0.84 -15.51
N GLU A 186 17.81 -1.83 -15.75
CA GLU A 186 18.18 -3.08 -16.43
C GLU A 186 18.64 -2.86 -17.88
N LEU A 187 18.05 -1.88 -18.57
CA LEU A 187 18.28 -1.61 -19.99
C LEU A 187 19.27 -0.45 -20.24
N GLY A 188 19.73 0.24 -19.19
CA GLY A 188 20.57 1.43 -19.32
C GLY A 188 19.86 2.65 -19.91
N ILE A 189 18.54 2.75 -19.74
CA ILE A 189 17.72 3.85 -20.24
C ILE A 189 17.34 4.76 -19.06
N PRO A 190 17.67 6.06 -19.09
CA PRO A 190 17.31 7.00 -18.03
C PRO A 190 15.79 7.17 -17.89
N THR A 191 15.30 7.13 -16.66
CA THR A 191 13.87 7.37 -16.33
C THR A 191 13.71 8.35 -15.16
N PRO A 192 14.36 9.53 -15.18
CA PRO A 192 14.47 10.41 -14.01
C PRO A 192 13.13 10.92 -13.47
N VAL A 193 12.15 11.20 -14.32
CA VAL A 193 10.85 11.70 -13.87
C VAL A 193 10.05 10.58 -13.20
N ASN A 194 10.06 9.36 -13.77
CA ASN A 194 9.45 8.21 -13.13
C ASN A 194 10.18 7.83 -11.81
N GLU A 195 11.50 8.01 -11.72
CA GLU A 195 12.27 7.85 -10.49
C GLU A 195 11.80 8.81 -9.40
N ALA A 196 11.70 10.10 -9.73
CA ALA A 196 11.23 11.13 -8.80
C ALA A 196 9.80 10.87 -8.31
N LEU A 197 8.88 10.57 -9.23
CA LEU A 197 7.49 10.25 -8.88
C LEU A 197 7.39 9.03 -7.98
N THR A 198 8.14 7.97 -8.29
CA THR A 198 8.20 6.77 -7.44
C THR A 198 8.67 7.11 -6.03
N ALA A 199 9.76 7.87 -5.90
CA ALA A 199 10.32 8.24 -4.60
C ALA A 199 9.36 9.11 -3.77
N MET A 200 8.69 10.09 -4.39
CA MET A 200 7.74 10.97 -3.71
C MET A 200 6.51 10.22 -3.22
N ILE A 201 5.90 9.39 -4.07
CA ILE A 201 4.72 8.60 -3.67
C ILE A 201 5.07 7.61 -2.58
N LYS A 202 6.23 6.95 -2.65
CA LYS A 202 6.67 6.07 -1.57
C LYS A 202 6.82 6.83 -0.26
N THR A 203 7.50 7.97 -0.28
CA THR A 203 7.66 8.83 0.91
C THR A 203 6.32 9.27 1.50
N MET A 204 5.31 9.53 0.67
CA MET A 204 3.98 9.97 1.12
C MET A 204 3.07 8.82 1.58
N THR A 205 3.21 7.64 1.01
CA THR A 205 2.20 6.57 1.12
C THR A 205 2.71 5.30 1.80
N GLU A 206 4.02 5.03 1.69
CA GLU A 206 4.63 4.04 2.56
C GLU A 206 4.63 4.64 3.96
N LYS A 207 3.90 3.98 4.86
CA LYS A 207 4.10 4.22 6.28
C LYS A 207 5.58 4.05 6.53
N GLU A 208 6.21 5.01 7.23
CA GLU A 208 7.58 4.84 7.71
C GLU A 208 7.68 3.40 8.18
N PRO A 209 8.56 2.57 7.59
CA PRO A 209 8.94 1.35 8.27
C PRO A 209 9.28 1.84 9.66
N ALA A 210 8.57 1.36 10.68
CA ALA A 210 8.99 1.62 12.04
C ALA A 210 10.44 1.17 12.08
N GLY A 211 11.35 2.16 12.01
CA GLY A 211 12.75 1.88 11.74
C GLY A 211 13.23 0.93 12.82
N ALA A 212 14.33 0.23 12.57
CA ALA A 212 15.02 -0.50 13.63
C ALA A 212 15.21 0.45 14.84
N GLY A 213 14.35 0.33 15.86
CA GLY A 213 14.33 1.19 17.04
C GLY A 213 13.34 2.37 17.09
N ARG A 214 12.26 2.46 16.29
CA ARG A 214 11.16 3.44 16.51
C ARG A 214 9.76 2.82 16.67
N VAL A 215 8.92 3.42 17.51
CA VAL A 215 7.48 3.11 17.66
C VAL A 215 6.66 4.37 17.43
N ARG A 216 5.57 4.27 16.67
CA ARG A 216 4.72 5.41 16.31
C ARG A 216 3.32 5.29 16.90
N ILE A 217 2.85 6.33 17.58
CA ILE A 217 1.45 6.48 17.99
C ILE A 217 0.71 7.27 16.90
N GLU A 218 -0.32 6.68 16.30
CA GLU A 218 -1.15 7.28 15.25
C GLU A 218 -2.65 6.97 15.42
N GLY A 219 -3.48 7.27 14.41
CA GLY A 219 -4.92 7.02 14.46
C GLY A 219 -5.71 8.23 14.98
N ALA A 220 -6.64 8.01 15.90
CA ALA A 220 -7.49 9.02 16.53
C ALA A 220 -6.73 9.89 17.55
N VAL A 221 -5.68 10.57 17.06
CA VAL A 221 -4.86 11.55 17.78
C VAL A 221 -4.80 12.85 16.98
N VAL A 222 -4.61 13.98 17.67
CA VAL A 222 -4.49 15.30 17.01
C VAL A 222 -3.24 15.35 16.13
N GLN A 223 -2.12 14.84 16.63
CA GLN A 223 -0.87 14.73 15.89
C GLN A 223 -0.18 13.40 16.22
N PRO A 224 0.23 12.61 15.22
CA PRO A 224 1.03 11.41 15.45
C PRO A 224 2.37 11.73 16.09
N VAL A 225 2.84 10.86 17.00
CA VAL A 225 4.11 11.01 17.71
C VAL A 225 4.93 9.74 17.56
N SER A 226 6.22 9.88 17.27
CA SER A 226 7.16 8.76 17.17
C SER A 226 8.18 8.82 18.29
N PHE A 227 8.52 7.66 18.85
CA PHE A 227 9.52 7.51 19.90
C PHE A 227 10.61 6.55 19.44
N ASP A 228 11.87 6.92 19.65
CA ASP A 228 12.98 5.98 19.67
C ASP A 228 13.36 5.62 21.12
N ARG A 229 14.37 4.75 21.29
CA ARG A 229 14.85 4.35 22.63
C ARG A 229 15.21 5.54 23.52
N ALA A 230 15.86 6.56 22.96
CA ALA A 230 16.30 7.71 23.73
C ALA A 230 15.10 8.56 24.17
N ALA A 231 14.13 8.76 23.27
CA ALA A 231 12.88 9.45 23.59
C ALA A 231 12.08 8.72 24.67
N LEU A 232 11.99 7.38 24.61
CA LEU A 232 11.34 6.58 25.65
C LEU A 232 12.05 6.70 26.99
N ALA A 233 13.38 6.64 27.02
CA ALA A 233 14.17 6.77 28.24
C ALA A 233 14.08 8.18 28.88
N ALA A 234 13.75 9.20 28.09
CA ALA A 234 13.58 10.58 28.54
C ALA A 234 12.18 10.86 29.13
N LEU A 235 11.22 9.95 28.99
CA LEU A 235 9.90 10.10 29.62
C LEU A 235 10.00 10.07 31.16
N PRO A 236 9.08 10.73 31.88
CA PRO A 236 9.11 10.85 33.34
C PRO A 236 9.37 9.53 34.06
N ALA A 237 10.22 9.57 35.09
CA ALA A 237 10.67 8.38 35.82
C ALA A 237 9.52 7.58 36.45
N GLU A 238 8.41 8.22 36.80
CA GLU A 238 7.18 7.59 37.31
C GLU A 238 6.50 6.63 36.32
N HIS A 239 6.79 6.78 35.02
CA HIS A 239 6.29 5.89 33.98
C HIS A 239 7.30 4.79 33.62
N GLN A 240 8.56 4.93 34.04
CA GLN A 240 9.58 3.91 33.82
C GLN A 240 9.36 2.72 34.76
N LEU A 241 9.72 1.53 34.29
CA LEU A 241 9.54 0.28 35.01
C LEU A 241 10.73 -0.64 34.76
N ASP A 242 11.26 -1.23 35.83
CA ASP A 242 12.12 -2.41 35.72
C ASP A 242 11.25 -3.62 35.30
N VAL A 243 11.51 -4.13 34.11
CA VAL A 243 10.73 -5.22 33.50
C VAL A 243 10.74 -6.49 34.34
N SER A 244 11.79 -6.71 35.13
CA SER A 244 11.90 -7.89 36.00
C SER A 244 10.81 -7.94 37.08
N THR A 245 10.23 -6.78 37.43
CA THR A 245 9.12 -6.66 38.39
C THR A 245 7.79 -7.22 37.87
N VAL A 246 7.62 -7.27 36.54
CA VAL A 246 6.41 -7.74 35.87
C VAL A 246 6.62 -9.01 35.06
N MET A 247 7.87 -9.31 34.70
CA MET A 247 8.26 -10.51 33.97
C MET A 247 9.55 -11.10 34.55
N PRO A 248 9.44 -12.02 35.52
CA PRO A 248 10.59 -12.74 36.05
C PRO A 248 11.42 -13.37 34.92
N GLY A 249 12.74 -13.13 34.92
CA GLY A 249 13.66 -13.63 33.88
C GLY A 249 13.96 -12.66 32.73
N MET A 250 13.35 -11.46 32.71
CA MET A 250 13.73 -10.37 31.81
C MET A 250 14.24 -9.16 32.60
N GLN A 251 15.56 -8.95 32.65
CA GLN A 251 16.16 -7.76 33.26
C GLN A 251 16.32 -6.65 32.22
N GLY A 252 15.67 -5.51 32.43
CA GLY A 252 15.67 -4.41 31.48
C GLY A 252 14.67 -3.30 31.85
N LEU A 253 14.49 -2.37 30.92
CA LEU A 253 13.58 -1.22 31.10
C LEU A 253 12.39 -1.31 30.15
N GLY A 254 11.24 -0.90 30.69
CA GLY A 254 10.02 -0.67 29.94
C GLY A 254 9.32 0.60 30.40
N ILE A 255 8.44 1.10 29.55
CA ILE A 255 7.60 2.26 29.86
C ILE A 255 6.15 1.79 30.06
N ARG A 256 5.49 2.28 31.10
CA ARG A 256 4.03 2.10 31.26
C ARG A 256 3.31 2.80 30.12
N LEU A 257 2.40 2.10 29.46
CA LEU A 257 1.63 2.67 28.36
C LEU A 257 0.81 3.88 28.77
N LYS A 258 0.39 4.00 30.04
CA LYS A 258 -0.22 5.23 30.54
C LYS A 258 0.61 6.46 30.21
N GLY A 259 1.89 6.46 30.56
CA GLY A 259 2.80 7.57 30.29
C GLY A 259 2.99 7.83 28.80
N LEU A 260 3.05 6.77 28.01
CA LEU A 260 3.21 6.89 26.55
C LEU A 260 1.95 7.46 25.87
N LEU A 261 0.77 7.03 26.31
CA LEU A 261 -0.54 7.46 25.79
C LEU A 261 -0.97 8.84 26.28
N ASP A 262 -0.31 9.39 27.31
CA ASP A 262 -0.52 10.75 27.78
C ASP A 262 0.30 11.80 26.98
N VAL A 263 1.24 11.37 26.14
CA VAL A 263 2.06 12.28 25.32
C VAL A 263 1.26 12.90 24.15
N PRO A 264 0.60 12.13 23.27
CA PRO A 264 -0.24 12.72 22.23
C PRO A 264 -1.61 13.13 22.79
N ALA A 265 -2.18 14.21 22.26
CA ALA A 265 -3.58 14.54 22.50
C ALA A 265 -4.49 13.57 21.74
N LEU A 266 -5.20 12.71 22.47
CA LEU A 266 -6.16 11.75 21.90
C LEU A 266 -7.47 12.45 21.51
N ALA A 267 -8.17 11.92 20.49
CA ALA A 267 -9.53 12.36 20.18
C ALA A 267 -10.49 12.05 21.34
N ILE A 268 -11.51 12.91 21.54
CA ILE A 268 -12.45 12.82 22.68
C ILE A 268 -13.20 11.49 22.75
N ASP A 269 -13.47 10.88 21.59
CA ASP A 269 -14.22 9.63 21.43
C ASP A 269 -13.33 8.41 21.17
N ALA A 270 -12.01 8.53 21.33
CA ALA A 270 -11.12 7.40 21.31
C ALA A 270 -11.28 6.56 22.59
N ASP A 271 -11.42 5.25 22.43
CA ASP A 271 -11.65 4.30 23.53
C ASP A 271 -10.83 3.02 23.41
N HIS A 272 -10.18 2.78 22.26
CA HIS A 272 -9.34 1.60 21.99
C HIS A 272 -7.96 1.96 21.44
N VAL A 273 -7.05 1.01 21.56
CA VAL A 273 -5.70 1.07 21.00
C VAL A 273 -5.31 -0.29 20.40
N VAL A 274 -4.74 -0.25 19.21
CA VAL A 274 -4.23 -1.41 18.47
C VAL A 274 -2.71 -1.36 18.46
N PHE A 275 -2.05 -2.46 18.82
CA PHE A 275 -0.61 -2.61 18.75
C PHE A 275 -0.27 -3.54 17.60
N ASP A 276 0.43 -3.03 16.59
CA ASP A 276 0.84 -3.81 15.42
C ASP A 276 2.32 -4.16 15.50
N ALA A 277 2.61 -5.44 15.22
CA ALA A 277 3.96 -5.91 14.98
C ALA A 277 4.52 -5.33 13.66
N SER A 278 5.83 -5.14 13.62
CA SER A 278 6.58 -4.63 12.46
C SER A 278 6.44 -5.50 11.21
N ASP A 279 6.14 -6.79 11.38
CA ASP A 279 5.89 -7.71 10.27
C ASP A 279 4.46 -7.62 9.70
N GLY A 280 3.57 -6.84 10.35
CA GLY A 280 2.17 -6.65 9.98
C GLY A 280 1.27 -7.87 10.17
N ARG A 281 1.80 -8.98 10.71
CA ARG A 281 1.09 -10.26 10.86
C ARG A 281 0.32 -10.37 12.16
N TYR A 282 0.82 -9.72 13.21
CA TYR A 282 0.22 -9.78 14.55
C TYR A 282 -0.23 -8.40 15.03
N SER A 283 -1.47 -8.33 15.52
CA SER A 283 -2.08 -7.15 16.11
C SER A 283 -2.84 -7.54 17.38
N ALA A 284 -2.80 -6.69 18.41
CA ALA A 284 -3.61 -6.83 19.61
C ALA A 284 -4.43 -5.55 19.85
N CYS A 285 -5.74 -5.69 20.04
CA CYS A 285 -6.60 -4.56 20.39
C CYS A 285 -6.92 -4.58 21.89
N LEU A 286 -6.76 -3.45 22.57
CA LEU A 286 -7.12 -3.26 23.97
C LEU A 286 -8.00 -2.01 24.08
N THR A 287 -8.85 -1.96 25.11
CA THR A 287 -9.42 -0.68 25.52
C THR A 287 -8.31 0.24 26.03
N LEU A 288 -8.46 1.56 25.91
CA LEU A 288 -7.50 2.52 26.45
C LEU A 288 -7.31 2.33 27.97
N GLN A 289 -8.37 1.96 28.69
CA GLN A 289 -8.28 1.66 30.12
C GLN A 289 -7.36 0.46 30.38
N GLN A 290 -7.59 -0.67 29.71
CA GLN A 290 -6.75 -1.86 29.84
C GLN A 290 -5.28 -1.56 29.50
N ALA A 291 -5.05 -0.83 28.41
CA ALA A 291 -3.69 -0.45 28.00
C ALA A 291 -3.01 0.44 29.06
N ARG A 292 -3.72 1.42 29.63
CA ARG A 292 -3.19 2.32 30.67
C ARG A 292 -2.91 1.60 31.98
N GLU A 293 -3.76 0.66 32.38
CA GLU A 293 -3.66 -0.06 33.66
C GLU A 293 -2.59 -1.17 33.62
N HIS A 294 -2.54 -1.93 32.52
CA HIS A 294 -1.76 -3.16 32.44
C HIS A 294 -0.60 -3.11 31.43
N GLY A 295 -0.64 -2.20 30.46
CA GLY A 295 0.30 -2.21 29.36
C GLY A 295 1.69 -1.69 29.73
N VAL A 296 2.71 -2.45 29.35
CA VAL A 296 4.11 -2.07 29.43
C VAL A 296 4.77 -2.29 28.07
N LEU A 297 5.44 -1.28 27.54
CA LEU A 297 6.25 -1.39 26.34
C LEU A 297 7.71 -1.56 26.75
N VAL A 298 8.23 -2.78 26.59
CA VAL A 298 9.63 -3.12 26.84
C VAL A 298 10.48 -2.63 25.67
N TYR A 299 11.55 -1.90 25.96
CA TYR A 299 12.44 -1.33 24.95
C TYR A 299 13.93 -1.64 25.21
N GLU A 300 14.27 -2.15 26.39
CA GLU A 300 15.64 -2.43 26.80
C GLU A 300 15.75 -3.78 27.51
N LEU A 301 16.86 -4.47 27.30
CA LEU A 301 17.25 -5.67 28.03
C LEU A 301 18.75 -5.61 28.34
N ASN A 302 19.14 -5.83 29.60
CA ASN A 302 20.53 -5.81 30.07
C ASN A 302 21.33 -4.56 29.65
N GLY A 303 20.71 -3.37 29.68
CA GLY A 303 21.36 -2.09 29.33
C GLY A 303 21.45 -1.80 27.82
N ALA A 304 20.98 -2.71 26.96
CA ALA A 304 21.00 -2.57 25.51
C ALA A 304 19.58 -2.60 24.91
N ALA A 305 19.43 -2.09 23.69
CA ALA A 305 18.16 -2.17 22.97
C ALA A 305 17.63 -3.61 22.94
N LEU A 306 16.32 -3.78 23.12
CA LEU A 306 15.70 -5.11 23.10
C LEU A 306 16.00 -5.80 21.75
N PRO A 307 16.65 -6.99 21.75
CA PRO A 307 17.00 -7.66 20.50
C PRO A 307 15.77 -8.31 19.84
N ASP A 308 15.79 -8.42 18.51
CA ASP A 308 14.72 -9.04 17.72
C ASP A 308 14.39 -10.47 18.20
N THR A 309 15.40 -11.25 18.60
CA THR A 309 15.24 -12.61 19.14
C THR A 309 14.40 -12.66 20.44
N LYS A 310 14.27 -11.54 21.16
CA LYS A 310 13.43 -11.39 22.34
C LYS A 310 12.15 -10.58 22.07
N GLY A 311 11.88 -10.29 20.80
CA GLY A 311 10.72 -9.54 20.33
C GLY A 311 10.95 -8.03 20.24
N GLY A 312 12.19 -7.60 20.03
CA GLY A 312 12.57 -6.21 19.80
C GLY A 312 12.13 -5.64 18.45
N PRO A 313 12.36 -4.33 18.23
CA PRO A 313 13.00 -3.38 19.15
C PRO A 313 12.08 -2.95 20.32
N PHE A 314 10.77 -3.16 20.19
CA PHE A 314 9.80 -2.92 21.25
C PHE A 314 8.87 -4.11 21.41
N ARG A 315 8.51 -4.44 22.64
CA ARG A 315 7.58 -5.52 22.94
C ARG A 315 6.50 -5.05 23.88
N LEU A 316 5.25 -5.19 23.48
CA LEU A 316 4.12 -5.01 24.39
C LEU A 316 4.03 -6.23 25.29
N VAL A 317 3.89 -5.97 26.59
CA VAL A 317 3.53 -6.95 27.60
C VAL A 317 2.41 -6.39 28.47
N THR A 318 1.50 -7.26 28.90
CA THR A 318 0.30 -6.86 29.66
C THR A 318 0.15 -7.67 30.95
N PRO A 319 1.02 -7.43 31.95
CA PRO A 319 0.91 -8.09 33.26
C PRO A 319 -0.48 -7.86 33.89
N GLY A 320 -1.14 -8.97 34.27
CA GLY A 320 -2.43 -8.94 34.96
C GLY A 320 -3.68 -9.05 34.07
N LEU A 321 -3.53 -9.08 32.73
CA LEU A 321 -4.65 -9.30 31.81
C LEU A 321 -5.04 -10.79 31.63
N GLY A 322 -4.49 -11.69 32.44
CA GLY A 322 -4.82 -13.12 32.46
C GLY A 322 -4.55 -13.84 31.13
N ASP A 323 -5.52 -14.63 30.68
CA ASP A 323 -5.46 -15.45 29.45
C ASP A 323 -5.51 -14.64 28.14
N LEU A 324 -5.72 -13.32 28.22
CA LEU A 324 -5.69 -12.43 27.06
C LEU A 324 -4.23 -12.26 26.62
N CYS A 325 -3.82 -13.06 25.64
CA CYS A 325 -2.49 -13.13 25.03
C CYS A 325 -2.15 -11.83 24.25
N ALA A 326 -2.15 -10.66 24.89
CA ALA A 326 -1.92 -9.35 24.26
C ALA A 326 -0.44 -8.99 24.08
N ASN A 327 0.46 -9.96 24.26
CA ASN A 327 1.89 -9.76 24.06
C ASN A 327 2.19 -9.60 22.56
N VAL A 328 2.64 -8.43 22.13
CA VAL A 328 3.02 -8.15 20.74
C VAL A 328 4.54 -7.99 20.69
N LYS A 329 5.20 -8.79 19.84
CA LYS A 329 6.64 -8.68 19.56
C LYS A 329 6.88 -7.70 18.42
N GLY A 330 7.95 -6.94 18.48
CA GLY A 330 8.33 -6.00 17.42
C GLY A 330 7.28 -4.92 17.21
N VAL A 331 6.71 -4.36 18.28
CA VAL A 331 5.70 -3.29 18.19
C VAL A 331 6.29 -2.12 17.41
N ALA A 332 5.70 -1.88 16.25
CA ALA A 332 6.08 -0.82 15.32
C ALA A 332 5.11 0.37 15.41
N ARG A 333 3.83 0.04 15.64
CA ARG A 333 2.74 1.00 15.59
C ARG A 333 1.76 0.77 16.73
N ILE A 334 1.27 1.88 17.27
CA ILE A 334 0.24 1.98 18.29
C ILE A 334 -0.87 2.87 17.70
N GLU A 335 -1.94 2.28 17.20
CA GLU A 335 -3.03 2.99 16.53
C GLU A 335 -4.19 3.21 17.51
N ILE A 336 -4.53 4.47 17.76
CA ILE A 336 -5.67 4.87 18.58
C ILE A 336 -6.93 4.81 17.72
N THR A 337 -7.99 4.21 18.23
CA THR A 337 -9.20 3.91 17.44
C THR A 337 -10.47 4.31 18.20
N ARG A 338 -11.55 4.54 17.43
CA ARG A 338 -12.91 4.73 17.93
C ARG A 338 -13.65 3.40 17.77
N GLY A 339 -13.87 2.71 18.88
CA GLY A 339 -14.30 1.31 18.91
C GLY A 339 -13.17 0.31 18.63
N PRO A 340 -13.46 -0.99 18.72
CA PRO A 340 -12.46 -2.05 18.53
C PRO A 340 -11.81 -2.00 17.14
N GLY A 341 -10.48 -2.04 17.11
CA GLY A 341 -9.69 -2.13 15.89
C GLY A 341 -9.26 -3.56 15.53
N ARG A 342 -8.25 -3.69 14.67
CA ARG A 342 -7.71 -4.99 14.24
C ARG A 342 -7.17 -5.77 15.45
N ASP A 343 -7.63 -7.01 15.58
CA ASP A 343 -7.16 -7.94 16.61
C ASP A 343 -6.93 -9.32 15.99
N THR A 344 -5.71 -9.83 16.08
CA THR A 344 -5.33 -11.16 15.57
C THR A 344 -4.97 -12.12 16.70
N ARG A 345 -5.23 -11.76 17.96
CA ARG A 345 -4.98 -12.65 19.10
C ARG A 345 -5.85 -13.90 18.97
N GLN A 346 -5.27 -15.06 19.30
CA GLN A 346 -6.05 -16.28 19.46
C GLN A 346 -6.84 -16.18 20.78
N THR A 347 -8.08 -16.68 20.81
CA THR A 347 -8.96 -16.64 21.98
C THR A 347 -8.45 -17.47 23.18
N THR A 348 -7.33 -18.18 23.05
CA THR A 348 -6.67 -18.96 24.12
C THR A 348 -5.15 -18.85 23.99
N CYS A 349 -4.45 -18.41 25.04
CA CYS A 349 -2.99 -18.34 25.09
C CYS A 349 -2.41 -19.75 25.35
N PRO A 350 -1.43 -20.25 24.58
CA PRO A 350 -0.75 -21.49 24.93
C PRO A 350 0.07 -21.29 26.22
N PRO A 351 0.23 -22.34 27.06
CA PRO A 351 0.90 -22.21 28.35
C PRO A 351 2.34 -21.70 28.17
N THR A 352 2.72 -20.73 28.99
CA THR A 352 4.07 -20.13 29.03
C THR A 352 5.11 -21.21 29.34
N SER A 353 5.95 -21.53 28.35
CA SER A 353 7.20 -22.30 28.54
C SER A 353 8.40 -21.37 28.61
#